data_AF-A0A357KMM2-F1
#
_entry.id   AF-A0A357KMM2-F1
#
_cell.length_a   1.000
_cell.length_b   1.000
_cell.length_c   1.000
_cell.angle_alpha   90.00
_cell.angle_beta   90.00
_cell.angle_gamma   90.00
#
_symmetry.space_group_name_H-M   'P 1'
#
loop_
_entity.id
_entity.type
_entity.pdbx_description
1 polymer ?
#
loop_
_entity_poly.entity_id
_entity_poly.type
_entity_poly.pdbx_seq_one_letter_code
_entity_poly.pdbx_strand_id
1 'polypeptide(L)'
;MNIQQAIQAVLEHRDLSREEMAEVMQIIMTGEATAAQIGGFLIGLRMKGETVDEITAAAQVMRELATPVSVSSDHLVDIVGTGGDGSGTFNISTACSFVVSAAGGTVAKHGNRSVSSKSGSADLLEAAGVNLQLNADQVAECIDEIGVGFMFAPLHHSAMKHAIGPRKEMAV
;
A
#
# COMPACT_ATOMS: atom_id res chain seq x y z
N MET A 1 14.53 3.89 18.34
CA MET A 1 14.20 5.32 18.24
C MET A 1 12.72 5.50 18.52
N ASN A 2 12.34 6.48 19.35
CA ASN A 2 10.93 6.81 19.56
C ASN A 2 10.41 7.83 18.54
N ILE A 3 9.08 7.98 18.44
CA ILE A 3 8.44 8.85 17.44
C ILE A 3 8.80 10.34 17.61
N GLN A 4 9.02 10.81 18.84
CA GLN A 4 9.40 12.21 19.08
C GLN A 4 10.83 12.51 18.56
N GLN A 5 11.77 11.59 18.77
CA GLN A 5 13.13 11.68 18.23
C GLN A 5 13.12 11.65 16.70
N ALA A 6 12.27 10.82 16.10
CA ALA A 6 12.11 10.75 14.66
C ALA A 6 11.55 12.05 14.08
N ILE A 7 10.53 12.64 14.72
CA ILE A 7 10.00 13.96 14.35
C ILE A 7 11.10 15.03 14.41
N GLN A 8 11.89 15.07 15.48
CA GLN A 8 13.01 16.01 15.59
C GLN A 8 14.03 15.82 14.46
N ALA A 9 14.38 14.57 14.16
CA ALA A 9 15.33 14.25 13.10
C ALA A 9 14.85 14.75 11.72
N VAL A 10 13.60 14.51 11.36
CA VAL A 10 13.07 14.96 10.06
C VAL A 10 12.93 16.49 9.99
N LEU A 11 12.66 17.17 11.11
CA LEU A 11 12.67 18.63 11.19
C LEU A 11 14.07 19.23 11.01
N GLU A 12 15.11 18.50 11.41
CA GLU A 12 16.52 18.88 11.22
C GLU A 12 17.07 18.44 9.85
N HIS A 13 16.21 17.94 8.95
CA HIS A 13 16.60 17.38 7.66
C HIS A 13 17.63 16.23 7.76
N ARG A 14 17.62 15.49 8.87
CA ARG A 14 18.47 14.31 9.06
C ARG A 14 17.75 13.07 8.56
N ASP A 15 18.43 12.31 7.73
CA ASP A 15 17.95 11.00 7.27
C ASP A 15 17.94 9.99 8.41
N LEU A 16 16.89 9.16 8.42
CA LEU A 16 16.81 8.00 9.31
C LEU A 16 17.50 6.80 8.64
N SER A 17 18.27 6.07 9.44
CA SER A 17 18.75 4.75 9.06
C SER A 17 17.57 3.76 8.89
N ARG A 18 17.84 2.63 8.23
CA ARG A 18 16.84 1.55 8.06
C ARG A 18 16.26 1.08 9.40
N GLU A 19 17.11 0.97 10.41
CA GLU A 19 16.73 0.53 11.76
C GLU A 19 15.81 1.56 12.43
N GLU A 20 16.21 2.84 12.43
CA GLU A 20 15.38 3.93 12.98
C GLU A 20 14.02 4.00 12.29
N MET A 21 14.00 3.92 10.95
CA MET A 21 12.75 3.98 10.20
C MET A 21 11.85 2.76 10.47
N ALA A 22 12.43 1.56 10.61
CA ALA A 22 11.68 0.36 10.95
C ALA A 22 11.02 0.48 12.34
N GLU A 23 11.75 0.97 13.35
CA GLU A 23 11.21 1.21 14.69
C GLU A 23 10.05 2.23 14.66
N VAL A 24 10.22 3.34 13.92
CA VAL A 24 9.16 4.35 13.76
C VAL A 24 7.92 3.76 13.09
N MET A 25 8.11 2.97 12.05
CA MET A 25 7.01 2.34 11.33
C MET A 25 6.30 1.29 12.18
N GLN A 26 7.03 0.54 13.03
CA GLN A 26 6.40 -0.37 14.00
C GLN A 26 5.50 0.40 14.97
N ILE A 27 6.00 1.49 15.58
CA ILE A 27 5.21 2.33 16.50
C ILE A 27 3.92 2.85 15.83
N ILE A 28 4.01 3.29 14.57
CA ILE A 28 2.84 3.77 13.82
C ILE A 28 1.86 2.62 13.55
N MET A 29 2.36 1.46 13.11
CA MET A 29 1.55 0.34 12.66
C MET A 29 0.98 -0.50 13.81
N THR A 30 1.53 -0.42 15.03
CA THR A 30 0.96 -1.02 16.25
C THR A 30 0.00 -0.08 17.00
N GLY A 31 -0.15 1.16 16.54
CA GLY A 31 -1.07 2.14 17.13
C GLY A 31 -0.53 2.84 18.38
N GLU A 32 0.79 2.82 18.58
CA GLU A 32 1.46 3.48 19.70
C GLU A 32 1.69 4.98 19.47
N ALA A 33 1.60 5.45 18.22
CA ALA A 33 1.66 6.86 17.88
C ALA A 33 0.28 7.52 17.89
N THR A 34 0.22 8.75 18.42
CA THR A 34 -0.97 9.61 18.33
C THR A 34 -1.14 10.19 16.93
N ALA A 35 -2.36 10.64 16.59
CA ALA A 35 -2.65 11.28 15.31
C ALA A 35 -1.72 12.47 15.01
N ALA A 36 -1.44 13.31 16.02
CA ALA A 36 -0.53 14.45 15.89
C ALA A 36 0.91 14.03 15.60
N GLN A 37 1.38 12.94 16.21
CA GLN A 37 2.73 12.43 15.97
C GLN A 37 2.86 11.82 14.57
N ILE A 38 1.86 11.05 14.12
CA ILE A 38 1.81 10.51 12.76
C ILE A 38 1.82 11.66 11.75
N GLY A 39 0.97 12.65 11.93
CA GLY A 39 0.92 13.81 11.03
C GLY A 39 2.23 14.60 11.00
N GLY A 40 2.79 14.91 12.17
CA GLY A 40 4.06 15.63 12.28
C GLY A 40 5.22 14.89 11.62
N PHE A 41 5.31 13.57 11.83
CA PHE A 41 6.34 12.75 11.20
C PHE A 41 6.19 12.70 9.68
N LEU A 42 4.98 12.45 9.16
CA LEU A 42 4.74 12.34 7.72
C LEU A 42 5.00 13.66 6.97
N ILE A 43 4.58 14.81 7.53
CA ILE A 43 4.87 16.11 6.93
C ILE A 43 6.37 16.43 6.99
N GLY A 44 7.01 16.19 8.13
CA GLY A 44 8.46 16.40 8.26
C GLY A 44 9.25 15.54 7.27
N LEU A 45 8.89 14.26 7.13
CA LEU A 45 9.49 13.35 6.17
C LEU A 45 9.32 13.84 4.72
N ARG A 46 8.10 14.28 4.36
CA ARG A 46 7.79 14.83 3.03
C ARG A 46 8.56 16.11 2.71
N MET A 47 8.76 16.97 3.71
CA MET A 47 9.52 18.22 3.59
C MET A 47 11.03 17.98 3.53
N LYS A 48 11.54 17.00 4.29
CA LYS A 48 12.93 16.55 4.20
C LYS A 48 13.23 15.94 2.83
N GLY A 49 12.29 15.15 2.32
CA GLY A 49 12.49 14.25 1.19
C GLY A 49 12.87 12.86 1.70
N GLU A 50 12.10 11.86 1.27
CA GLU A 50 12.33 10.45 1.61
C GLU A 50 13.58 9.89 0.90
N THR A 51 14.39 9.13 1.63
CA THR A 51 15.48 8.35 1.05
C THR A 51 15.02 6.95 0.63
N VAL A 52 15.84 6.29 -0.20
CA VAL A 52 15.61 4.88 -0.59
C VAL A 52 15.60 3.97 0.64
N ASP A 53 16.48 4.20 1.60
CA ASP A 53 16.57 3.39 2.81
C ASP A 53 15.33 3.53 3.69
N GLU A 54 14.82 4.75 3.85
CA GLU A 54 13.59 5.02 4.60
C GLU A 54 12.36 4.37 3.95
N ILE A 55 12.19 4.53 2.63
CA ILE A 55 11.09 3.90 1.88
C ILE A 55 11.19 2.39 1.96
N THR A 56 12.39 1.83 1.82
CA THR A 56 12.61 0.38 1.85
C THR A 56 12.27 -0.20 3.22
N ALA A 57 12.72 0.42 4.30
CA ALA A 57 12.41 -0.02 5.66
C ALA A 57 10.91 0.08 5.96
N ALA A 58 10.26 1.18 5.55
CA ALA A 58 8.82 1.34 5.71
C ALA A 58 8.02 0.28 4.98
N ALA A 59 8.36 0.03 3.71
CA ALA A 59 7.72 -1.02 2.92
C ALA A 59 7.96 -2.41 3.49
N GLN A 60 9.13 -2.67 4.08
CA GLN A 60 9.43 -3.93 4.74
C GLN A 60 8.53 -4.17 5.95
N VAL A 61 8.42 -3.20 6.86
CA VAL A 61 7.53 -3.31 8.03
C VAL A 61 6.07 -3.51 7.60
N MET A 62 5.63 -2.79 6.57
CA MET A 62 4.27 -2.96 6.02
C MET A 62 4.02 -4.37 5.47
N ARG A 63 5.03 -5.01 4.88
CA ARG A 63 4.93 -6.40 4.38
C ARG A 63 4.94 -7.41 5.52
N GLU A 64 5.77 -7.22 6.55
CA GLU A 64 5.83 -8.09 7.72
C GLU A 64 4.49 -8.14 8.48
N LEU A 65 3.72 -7.06 8.44
CA LEU A 65 2.40 -6.94 9.06
C LEU A 65 1.23 -7.26 8.11
N ALA A 66 1.49 -7.56 6.83
CA ALA A 66 0.45 -7.85 5.87
C ALA A 66 -0.05 -9.30 5.99
N THR A 67 -1.33 -9.52 5.70
CA THR A 67 -1.88 -10.87 5.55
C THR A 67 -1.32 -11.48 4.26
N PRO A 68 -0.54 -12.58 4.32
CA PRO A 68 0.08 -13.17 3.15
C PRO A 68 -0.94 -13.91 2.28
N VAL A 69 -0.68 -13.96 0.98
CA VAL A 69 -1.40 -14.79 0.01
C VAL A 69 -0.42 -15.83 -0.51
N SER A 70 -0.70 -17.10 -0.27
CA SER A 70 0.18 -18.21 -0.68
C SER A 70 -0.35 -18.81 -1.98
N VAL A 71 0.45 -18.79 -3.03
CA VAL A 71 0.08 -19.20 -4.40
C VAL A 71 1.05 -20.26 -4.91
N SER A 72 0.62 -21.05 -5.89
CA SER A 72 1.42 -22.15 -6.44
C SER A 72 2.46 -21.70 -7.48
N SER A 73 2.21 -20.57 -8.15
CA SER A 73 3.08 -20.05 -9.21
C SER A 73 4.37 -19.42 -8.66
N ASP A 74 5.50 -19.70 -9.30
CA ASP A 74 6.79 -19.04 -9.02
C ASP A 74 6.96 -17.72 -9.80
N HIS A 75 6.05 -17.41 -10.73
CA HIS A 75 6.17 -16.32 -11.68
C HIS A 75 4.93 -15.45 -11.70
N LEU A 76 4.86 -14.52 -10.74
CA LEU A 76 3.78 -13.54 -10.62
C LEU A 76 4.24 -12.15 -11.00
N VAL A 77 3.31 -11.38 -11.55
CA VAL A 77 3.48 -9.94 -11.75
C VAL A 77 2.41 -9.17 -10.99
N ASP A 78 2.79 -8.00 -10.46
CA ASP A 78 1.86 -6.98 -10.02
C ASP A 78 1.90 -5.82 -11.02
N ILE A 79 0.73 -5.22 -11.28
CA ILE A 79 0.56 -4.08 -12.17
C ILE A 79 -0.21 -3.03 -11.38
N VAL A 80 0.53 -2.17 -10.68
CA VAL A 80 -0.02 -1.15 -9.78
C VAL A 80 0.75 0.16 -9.95
N GLY A 81 0.12 1.27 -9.57
CA GLY A 81 0.76 2.57 -9.53
C GLY A 81 0.45 3.28 -8.22
N THR A 82 1.23 4.31 -7.90
CA THR A 82 1.00 5.16 -6.72
C THR A 82 -0.33 5.92 -6.80
N GLY A 83 -0.83 6.15 -8.03
CA GLY A 83 -1.93 7.07 -8.29
C GLY A 83 -1.49 8.54 -8.11
N GLY A 84 -2.45 9.45 -8.19
CA GLY A 84 -2.21 10.88 -7.92
C GLY A 84 -1.49 11.66 -9.04
N ASP A 85 -1.35 11.07 -10.23
CA ASP A 85 -0.74 11.73 -11.40
C ASP A 85 -1.64 12.81 -12.05
N GLY A 86 -2.90 12.91 -11.64
CA GLY A 86 -3.88 13.86 -12.16
C GLY A 86 -4.25 13.64 -13.63
N SER A 87 -3.80 12.55 -14.26
CA SER A 87 -3.93 12.33 -15.70
C SER A 87 -5.36 12.02 -16.13
N GLY A 88 -6.21 11.57 -15.20
CA GLY A 88 -7.61 11.24 -15.47
C GLY A 88 -7.79 10.09 -16.45
N THR A 89 -6.77 9.25 -16.63
CA THR A 89 -6.85 8.08 -17.50
C THR A 89 -7.85 7.07 -16.95
N PHE A 90 -8.35 6.19 -17.83
CA PHE A 90 -9.07 5.00 -17.40
C PHE A 90 -8.16 4.05 -16.59
N ASN A 91 -8.72 3.00 -15.98
CA ASN A 91 -7.95 2.07 -15.14
C ASN A 91 -7.05 1.12 -15.96
N ILE A 92 -6.02 1.69 -16.61
CA ILE A 92 -5.07 1.01 -17.49
C ILE A 92 -4.47 -0.22 -16.80
N SER A 93 -3.97 -0.07 -15.58
CA SER A 93 -3.34 -1.17 -14.84
C SER A 93 -4.30 -2.32 -14.52
N THR A 94 -5.59 -2.04 -14.33
CA THR A 94 -6.60 -3.09 -14.14
C THR A 94 -6.88 -3.80 -15.46
N ALA A 95 -7.05 -3.05 -16.56
CA ALA A 95 -7.25 -3.65 -17.89
C ALA A 95 -6.07 -4.54 -18.30
N CYS A 96 -4.83 -4.08 -18.08
CA CYS A 96 -3.62 -4.86 -18.36
C CYS A 96 -3.57 -6.17 -17.58
N SER A 97 -4.11 -6.23 -16.36
CA SER A 97 -4.11 -7.45 -15.55
C SER A 97 -4.88 -8.58 -16.23
N PHE A 98 -6.02 -8.27 -16.84
CA PHE A 98 -6.80 -9.24 -17.61
C PHE A 98 -6.10 -9.65 -18.90
N VAL A 99 -5.46 -8.71 -19.59
CA VAL A 99 -4.71 -9.02 -20.83
C VAL A 99 -3.54 -9.96 -20.54
N VAL A 100 -2.79 -9.72 -19.45
CA VAL A 100 -1.66 -10.59 -19.06
C VAL A 100 -2.15 -11.99 -18.68
N SER A 101 -3.21 -12.09 -17.88
CA SER A 101 -3.83 -13.39 -17.54
C SER A 101 -4.32 -14.14 -18.78
N ALA A 102 -5.02 -13.45 -19.70
CA ALA A 102 -5.47 -14.05 -20.95
C ALA A 102 -4.32 -14.49 -21.88
N ALA A 103 -3.13 -13.88 -21.76
CA ALA A 103 -1.92 -14.27 -22.47
C ALA A 103 -1.16 -15.43 -21.79
N GLY A 104 -1.65 -15.95 -20.67
CA GLY A 104 -1.06 -17.07 -19.93
C GLY A 104 -0.11 -16.67 -18.81
N GLY A 105 -0.01 -15.37 -18.48
CA GLY A 105 0.72 -14.90 -17.30
C GLY A 105 -0.10 -15.00 -16.01
N THR A 106 0.56 -14.96 -14.85
CA THR A 106 -0.10 -14.97 -13.55
C THR A 106 -0.01 -13.59 -12.89
N VAL A 107 -1.14 -13.02 -12.47
CA VAL A 107 -1.21 -11.67 -11.93
C VAL A 107 -1.72 -11.67 -10.48
N ALA A 108 -0.89 -11.18 -9.56
CA ALA A 108 -1.29 -10.85 -8.20
C ALA A 108 -1.39 -9.33 -8.08
N LYS A 109 -2.55 -8.77 -8.44
CA LYS A 109 -2.74 -7.32 -8.48
C LYS A 109 -3.01 -6.76 -7.10
N HIS A 110 -2.13 -5.90 -6.60
CA HIS A 110 -2.46 -5.07 -5.44
C HIS A 110 -3.27 -3.85 -5.90
N GLY A 111 -4.29 -3.45 -5.12
CA GLY A 111 -5.07 -2.28 -5.49
C GLY A 111 -5.93 -1.71 -4.39
N ASN A 112 -6.45 -0.51 -4.64
CA ASN A 112 -7.24 0.25 -3.69
C ASN A 112 -8.38 1.01 -4.39
N ARG A 113 -9.25 1.63 -3.60
CA ARG A 113 -10.20 2.64 -4.07
C ARG A 113 -9.49 3.93 -4.43
N SER A 114 -10.13 4.74 -5.25
CA SER A 114 -9.59 6.06 -5.60
C SER A 114 -9.42 6.96 -4.38
N VAL A 115 -8.33 7.74 -4.36
CA VAL A 115 -8.12 8.84 -3.40
C VAL A 115 -8.32 10.21 -4.06
N SER A 116 -7.93 10.37 -5.32
CA SER A 116 -7.96 11.66 -6.05
C SER A 116 -8.57 11.60 -7.46
N SER A 117 -8.74 10.40 -8.04
CA SER A 117 -9.32 10.20 -9.37
C SER A 117 -10.83 9.94 -9.32
N LYS A 118 -11.50 9.93 -10.48
CA LYS A 118 -12.93 9.58 -10.57
C LYS A 118 -13.22 8.09 -10.30
N SER A 119 -12.24 7.19 -10.48
CA SER A 119 -12.43 5.73 -10.32
C SER A 119 -11.09 5.02 -10.08
N GLY A 120 -10.96 4.28 -8.99
CA GLY A 120 -9.82 3.42 -8.68
C GLY A 120 -9.98 2.00 -9.24
N SER A 121 -8.96 1.16 -9.07
CA SER A 121 -9.03 -0.24 -9.52
C SER A 121 -10.15 -1.01 -8.82
N ALA A 122 -10.32 -0.79 -7.51
CA ALA A 122 -11.37 -1.44 -6.75
C ALA A 122 -12.77 -0.98 -7.20
N ASP A 123 -12.94 0.31 -7.49
CA ASP A 123 -14.23 0.87 -7.90
C ASP A 123 -14.69 0.30 -9.26
N LEU A 124 -13.75 0.12 -10.20
CA LEU A 124 -14.03 -0.55 -11.48
C LEU A 124 -14.41 -2.02 -11.29
N LEU A 125 -13.64 -2.76 -10.48
CA LEU A 125 -13.87 -4.20 -10.27
C LEU A 125 -15.21 -4.45 -9.58
N GLU A 126 -15.55 -3.63 -8.58
CA GLU A 126 -16.85 -3.67 -7.90
C GLU A 126 -18.00 -3.38 -8.88
N ALA A 127 -17.86 -2.36 -9.75
CA ALA A 127 -18.84 -2.07 -10.79
C ALA A 127 -18.98 -3.20 -11.83
N ALA A 128 -17.91 -3.97 -12.06
CA ALA A 128 -17.92 -5.16 -12.92
C ALA A 128 -18.49 -6.40 -12.22
N GLY A 129 -18.89 -6.32 -10.95
CA GLY A 129 -19.47 -7.41 -10.18
C GLY A 129 -18.46 -8.31 -9.47
N VAL A 130 -17.19 -7.93 -9.42
CA VAL A 130 -16.16 -8.67 -8.67
C VAL A 130 -16.37 -8.46 -7.17
N ASN A 131 -16.37 -9.55 -6.42
CA ASN A 131 -16.39 -9.49 -4.97
C ASN A 131 -15.03 -9.02 -4.43
N LEU A 132 -14.97 -7.82 -3.83
CA LEU A 132 -13.74 -7.28 -3.24
C LEU A 132 -13.43 -7.84 -1.84
N GLN A 133 -14.34 -8.61 -1.25
CA GLN A 133 -14.25 -9.14 0.12
C GLN A 133 -13.68 -10.57 0.15
N LEU A 134 -12.92 -10.96 -0.87
CA LEU A 134 -12.21 -12.24 -0.85
C LEU A 134 -11.17 -12.24 0.26
N ASN A 135 -11.07 -13.37 0.96
CA ASN A 135 -9.98 -13.62 1.89
C ASN A 135 -8.71 -14.07 1.13
N ALA A 136 -7.58 -14.19 1.84
CA ALA A 136 -6.30 -14.54 1.22
C ALA A 136 -6.34 -15.89 0.46
N ASP A 137 -7.00 -16.90 1.00
CA ASP A 137 -7.10 -18.23 0.37
C ASP A 137 -7.91 -18.17 -0.93
N GLN A 138 -9.00 -17.40 -0.95
CA GLN A 138 -9.82 -17.19 -2.14
C GLN A 138 -9.10 -16.35 -3.21
N VAL A 139 -8.28 -15.38 -2.79
CA VAL A 139 -7.42 -14.65 -3.73
C VAL A 139 -6.40 -15.61 -4.35
N ALA A 140 -5.81 -16.50 -3.55
CA ALA A 140 -4.90 -17.53 -4.06
C ALA A 140 -5.58 -18.47 -5.06
N GLU A 141 -6.79 -18.96 -4.75
CA GLU A 141 -7.60 -19.77 -5.66
C GLU A 141 -7.87 -19.04 -6.98
N CYS A 142 -8.20 -17.75 -6.97
CA CYS A 142 -8.33 -16.97 -8.20
C CYS A 142 -7.02 -16.91 -8.98
N ILE A 143 -5.89 -16.69 -8.31
CA ILE A 143 -4.59 -16.63 -8.98
C ILE A 143 -4.26 -17.97 -9.65
N ASP A 144 -4.47 -19.08 -8.93
CA ASP A 144 -4.11 -20.42 -9.39
C ASP A 144 -5.06 -20.96 -10.46
N GLU A 145 -6.36 -20.66 -10.38
CA GLU A 145 -7.37 -21.19 -11.33
C GLU A 145 -7.60 -20.31 -12.56
N ILE A 146 -7.66 -18.99 -12.39
CA ILE A 146 -7.98 -18.04 -13.47
C ILE A 146 -6.78 -17.16 -13.89
N GLY A 147 -5.64 -17.28 -13.21
CA GLY A 147 -4.42 -16.54 -13.52
C GLY A 147 -4.43 -15.08 -13.05
N VAL A 148 -5.46 -14.63 -12.33
CA VAL A 148 -5.54 -13.27 -11.81
C VAL A 148 -6.27 -13.22 -10.47
N GLY A 149 -5.64 -12.60 -9.47
CA GLY A 149 -6.26 -12.25 -8.20
C GLY A 149 -6.11 -10.78 -7.87
N PHE A 150 -7.09 -10.24 -7.15
CA PHE A 150 -7.08 -8.85 -6.69
C PHE A 150 -6.93 -8.79 -5.17
N MET A 151 -5.80 -8.30 -4.70
CA MET A 151 -5.52 -8.05 -3.29
C MET A 151 -5.98 -6.65 -2.91
N PHE A 152 -7.16 -6.55 -2.29
CA PHE A 152 -7.72 -5.27 -1.88
C PHE A 152 -7.00 -4.74 -0.64
N ALA A 153 -6.24 -3.66 -0.79
CA ALA A 153 -5.28 -3.16 0.21
C ALA A 153 -5.85 -3.04 1.65
N PRO A 154 -7.08 -2.56 1.89
CA PRO A 154 -7.64 -2.47 3.24
C PRO A 154 -7.82 -3.83 3.95
N LEU A 155 -7.95 -4.93 3.21
CA LEU A 155 -8.10 -6.27 3.77
C LEU A 155 -6.74 -6.95 4.05
N HIS A 156 -5.69 -6.58 3.30
CA HIS A 156 -4.35 -7.15 3.49
C HIS A 156 -3.49 -6.35 4.47
N HIS A 157 -3.70 -5.03 4.57
CA HIS A 157 -2.89 -4.15 5.41
C HIS A 157 -3.70 -3.59 6.59
N SER A 158 -4.20 -4.47 7.46
CA SER A 158 -5.06 -4.08 8.59
C SER A 158 -4.41 -3.06 9.54
N ALA A 159 -3.09 -3.09 9.69
CA ALA A 159 -2.31 -2.13 10.48
C ALA A 159 -2.41 -0.68 9.97
N MET A 160 -2.72 -0.47 8.69
CA MET A 160 -2.88 0.87 8.12
C MET A 160 -4.04 1.66 8.75
N LYS A 161 -4.98 1.01 9.45
CA LYS A 161 -6.06 1.69 10.18
C LYS A 161 -5.56 2.79 11.11
N HIS A 162 -4.36 2.64 11.67
CA HIS A 162 -3.75 3.63 12.57
C HIS A 162 -3.28 4.90 11.84
N ALA A 163 -2.90 4.79 10.57
CA ALA A 163 -2.41 5.92 9.76
C ALA A 163 -3.47 6.52 8.83
N ILE A 164 -4.58 5.83 8.55
CA ILE A 164 -5.62 6.29 7.60
C ILE A 164 -6.27 7.61 8.06
N GLY A 165 -6.62 7.72 9.35
CA GLY A 165 -7.26 8.93 9.90
C GLY A 165 -6.39 10.17 9.71
N PRO A 166 -5.16 10.19 10.28
CA PRO A 166 -4.24 11.31 10.13
C PRO A 166 -3.96 11.68 8.66
N ARG A 167 -3.76 10.69 7.79
CA ARG A 167 -3.54 10.95 6.35
C ARG A 167 -4.73 11.63 5.68
N LYS A 168 -5.96 11.23 6.02
CA LYS A 168 -7.19 11.87 5.49
C LYS A 168 -7.36 13.29 6.02
N GLU A 169 -7.02 13.54 7.28
CA GLU A 169 -7.10 14.87 7.88
C GLU A 169 -6.11 15.86 7.25
N MET A 170 -4.89 15.40 6.94
CA MET A 170 -3.86 16.23 6.31
C MET A 170 -4.18 16.54 4.84
N ALA A 171 -4.71 15.58 4.09
CA ALA A 171 -5.16 15.75 2.70
C ALA A 171 -4.13 16.37 1.72
N VAL A 172 -2.83 16.14 1.96
CA VAL A 172 -1.69 16.60 1.15
C VAL A 172 -0.78 15.46 0.71
#